data_AF-A0A1F9N9W8-F1
#
_entry.id   AF-A0A1F9N9W8-F1
#
_cell.length_a   1.000
_cell.length_b   1.000
_cell.length_c   1.000
_cell.angle_alpha   90.00
_cell.angle_beta   90.00
_cell.angle_gamma   90.00
#
_symmetry.space_group_name_H-M   'P 1'
#
loop_
_entity.id
_entity.type
_entity.pdbx_description
1 polymer ?
#
loop_
_entity_poly.entity_id
_entity_poly.type
_entity_poly.pdbx_seq_one_letter_code
_entity_poly.pdbx_strand_id
1 'polypeptide(L)' 'MAERDDMRDEYDFTGGERAKYARRFSEGSNVVVLEPDVAKRFRTADEVNKALRKLMDAEKRSA' A
#
# COMPACT_ATOMS: atom_id res chain seq x y z
N MET A 1 -37.73 13.07 5.62
CA MET A 1 -36.84 12.52 6.67
C MET A 1 -36.51 11.12 6.19
N ALA A 2 -35.36 10.94 5.53
CA ALA A 2 -35.05 9.68 4.85
C ALA A 2 -34.84 8.56 5.88
N GLU A 3 -35.41 7.39 5.58
CA GLU A 3 -35.50 6.21 6.43
C GLU A 3 -34.11 5.72 6.85
N ARG A 4 -33.97 5.48 8.15
CA ARG A 4 -32.80 4.83 8.77
C ARG A 4 -32.87 3.30 8.63
N ASP A 5 -33.64 2.79 7.66
CA ASP A 5 -34.12 1.40 7.64
C ASP A 5 -33.37 0.49 6.65
N ASP A 6 -32.43 1.04 5.88
CA ASP A 6 -31.61 0.24 4.94
C ASP A 6 -30.32 -0.31 5.58
N MET A 7 -29.99 0.08 6.82
CA MET A 7 -28.75 -0.33 7.49
C MET A 7 -29.01 -1.60 8.31
N ARG A 8 -28.32 -2.69 7.96
CA ARG A 8 -28.41 -3.96 8.70
C ARG A 8 -27.88 -3.81 10.11
N ASP A 9 -28.44 -4.59 11.03
CA ASP A 9 -28.06 -4.62 12.45
C ASP A 9 -26.55 -4.92 12.67
N GLU A 10 -25.90 -5.60 11.72
CA GLU A 10 -24.46 -5.91 11.82
C GLU A 10 -23.56 -4.68 11.58
N TYR A 11 -24.09 -3.57 11.06
CA TYR A 11 -23.33 -2.38 10.71
C TYR A 11 -23.40 -1.30 11.81
N ASP A 12 -22.68 -1.52 12.91
CA ASP A 12 -22.46 -0.48 13.93
C ASP A 12 -21.21 0.36 13.60
N PHE A 13 -21.44 1.55 13.05
CA PHE A 13 -20.38 2.53 12.77
C PHE A 13 -20.18 3.58 13.87
N THR A 14 -20.87 3.46 15.03
CA THR A 14 -20.78 4.46 16.11
C THR A 14 -19.37 4.60 16.69
N GLY A 15 -18.54 3.55 16.61
CA GLY A 15 -17.12 3.56 16.99
C GLY A 15 -16.15 4.02 15.90
N GLY A 16 -16.65 4.47 14.74
CA GLY A 16 -15.82 4.89 13.62
C GLY A 16 -15.03 6.17 13.88
N GLU A 17 -13.71 6.11 13.76
CA GLU A 17 -12.83 7.29 13.82
C GLU A 17 -12.61 7.86 12.41
N ARG A 18 -13.02 9.11 12.18
CA ARG A 18 -12.77 9.81 10.92
C ARG A 18 -11.26 9.94 10.69
N ALA A 19 -10.81 9.59 9.49
CA ALA A 19 -9.42 9.80 9.07
C ALA A 19 -8.37 9.11 9.98
N LYS A 20 -8.72 7.99 10.63
CA LYS A 20 -7.84 7.18 11.51
C LYS A 20 -6.43 6.90 10.98
N TYR A 21 -6.27 6.83 9.66
CA TYR A 21 -4.99 6.55 9.00
C TYR A 21 -4.45 7.71 8.16
N ALA A 22 -5.12 8.87 8.14
CA ALA A 22 -4.72 10.00 7.30
C ALA A 22 -3.33 10.54 7.68
N ARG A 23 -3.01 10.56 8.97
CA ARG A 23 -1.69 10.95 9.46
C ARG A 23 -0.58 10.00 8.95
N ARG A 24 -0.84 8.68 8.98
CA ARG A 24 0.11 7.67 8.45
C ARG A 24 0.31 7.81 6.94
N PHE A 25 -0.72 8.24 6.22
CA PHE A 25 -0.61 8.52 4.80
C PHE A 25 0.27 9.77 4.54
N SER A 26 0.13 10.83 5.34
CA SER A 26 0.94 12.05 5.21
C SER A 26 2.41 11.88 5.61
N GLU A 27 2.71 10.93 6.49
CA GLU A 27 4.08 10.56 6.89
C GLU A 27 4.84 9.82 5.78
N GLY A 28 4.18 9.57 4.64
CA GLY A 28 4.70 8.79 3.53
C GLY A 28 4.24 7.34 3.65
N SER A 29 3.55 6.87 2.61
CA SER A 29 3.28 5.44 2.49
C SER A 29 4.57 4.72 2.13
N ASN A 30 4.84 3.56 2.74
CA ASN A 30 5.92 2.65 2.31
C ASN A 30 5.58 1.91 0.98
N VAL A 31 4.61 2.43 0.22
CA VAL A 31 4.15 1.86 -1.05
C VAL A 31 4.83 2.63 -2.17
N VAL A 32 5.74 1.96 -2.86
CA VAL A 32 6.39 2.46 -4.07
C VAL A 32 5.64 1.90 -5.27
N VAL A 33 5.08 2.79 -6.09
CA VAL A 33 4.42 2.42 -7.34
C VAL A 33 5.48 2.31 -8.44
N LEU A 34 5.50 1.18 -9.13
CA LEU A 34 6.37 0.99 -10.28
C LEU A 34 5.76 1.61 -11.54
N GLU A 35 6.60 2.15 -12.41
CA GLU A 35 6.17 2.58 -13.74
C GLU A 35 5.57 1.40 -14.54
N PRO A 36 4.60 1.65 -15.43
CA PRO A 36 3.86 0.58 -16.11
C PRO A 36 4.72 -0.37 -16.94
N ASP A 37 5.81 0.12 -17.52
CA ASP A 37 6.76 -0.68 -18.28
C ASP A 37 7.59 -1.61 -17.38
N VAL A 38 8.00 -1.14 -16.21
CA VAL A 38 8.70 -1.94 -15.19
C VAL A 38 7.75 -2.96 -14.58
N ALA A 39 6.52 -2.56 -14.24
CA ALA A 39 5.50 -3.44 -13.70
C ALA A 39 5.12 -4.58 -14.68
N LYS A 40 5.18 -4.35 -16.00
CA LYS A 40 4.96 -5.42 -17.00
C LYS A 40 6.04 -6.49 -16.98
N ARG A 41 7.25 -6.18 -16.49
CA ARG A 41 8.38 -7.12 -16.45
C ARG A 41 8.37 -7.99 -15.19
N PHE A 42 7.85 -7.49 -14.08
CA PHE A 42 7.83 -8.21 -12.81
C PHE A 42 6.40 -8.58 -12.41
N ARG A 43 6.15 -9.87 -12.18
CA ARG A 43 4.81 -10.37 -11.87
C ARG A 43 4.48 -10.26 -10.38
N THR A 44 5.49 -10.20 -9.52
CA THR A 44 5.33 -10.17 -8.06
C THR A 44 6.32 -9.23 -7.38
N ALA A 45 5.97 -8.79 -6.17
CA ALA A 45 6.87 -8.00 -5.33
C ALA A 45 8.16 -8.76 -4.96
N ASP A 46 8.10 -10.08 -4.80
CA ASP A 46 9.29 -10.91 -4.54
C ASP A 46 10.31 -10.85 -5.69
N GLU A 47 9.85 -10.89 -6.95
CA GLU A 47 10.74 -10.78 -8.11
C GLU A 47 11.44 -9.41 -8.15
N VAL A 48 10.69 -8.33 -7.90
CA VAL A 48 11.22 -6.96 -7.81
C VAL A 48 12.27 -6.88 -6.69
N ASN A 49 11.92 -7.32 -5.49
CA ASN A 49 12.81 -7.25 -4.32
C ASN A 49 14.08 -8.08 -4.52
N LYS A 50 13.98 -9.25 -5.16
CA LYS A 50 15.15 -10.06 -5.50
C LYS A 50 16.08 -9.36 -6.48
N ALA A 51 15.53 -8.67 -7.48
CA ALA A 51 16.33 -7.89 -8.44
C ALA A 51 17.05 -6.71 -7.75
N LEU A 52 16.33 -5.95 -6.92
CA LEU A 52 16.89 -4.81 -6.20
C LEU A 52 17.99 -5.23 -5.21
N ARG A 53 17.80 -6.33 -4.47
CA ARG A 53 18.83 -6.85 -3.55
C ARG A 53 20.12 -7.21 -4.29
N LYS A 54 20.02 -7.84 -5.46
CA LYS A 54 21.19 -8.15 -6.29
C LYS A 54 21.94 -6.90 -6.73
N LEU A 55 21.22 -5.81 -7.04
CA LEU A 55 21.82 -4.52 -7.38
C LEU A 55 22.58 -3.95 -6.18
N MET A 56 21.96 -3.92 -5.00
CA MET A 56 22.62 -3.46 -3.76
C MET A 56 23.88 -4.27 -3.43
N ASP A 57 23.84 -5.59 -3.65
CA ASP A 57 25.01 -6.45 -3.45
C ASP A 57 26.10 -6.22 -4.50
N ALA A 58 25.74 -5.81 -5.72
CA ALA A 58 26.72 -5.42 -6.74
C ALA A 58 27.38 -4.09 -6.37
N GLU A 59 26.61 -3.09 -5.94
CA GLU A 59 27.12 -1.78 -5.49
C GLU A 59 28.10 -1.91 -4.32
N LYS A 60 27.78 -2.76 -3.33
CA LYS A 60 28.66 -3.05 -2.19
C LYS A 60 29.97 -3.72 -2.57
N ARG A 61 30.03 -4.42 -3.70
CA ARG A 61 31.25 -5.10 -4.18
C ARG A 61 32.14 -4.20 -5.03
N SER A 62 31.58 -3.10 -5.54
CA SER A 62 32.30 -2.07 -6.30
C SER A 62 32.76 -0.88 -5.44
N ALA A 63 32.41 -0.87 -4.15
CA ALA A 63 32.87 0.09 -3.15
C ALA A 63 33.99 -0.52 -2.30
#